data_AF-K1T8B5-F1
#
_entry.id   AF-K1T8B5-F1
#
_cell.length_a   1.000
_cell.length_b   1.000
_cell.length_c   1.000
_cell.angle_alpha   90.00
_cell.angle_beta   90.00
_cell.angle_gamma   90.00
#
_symmetry.space_group_name_H-M   'P 1'
#
loop_
_entity.id
_entity.type
_entity.pdbx_description
1 polymer ?
#
loop_
_entity_poly.entity_id
_entity_poly.type
_entity_poly.pdbx_seq_one_letter_code
_entity_poly.pdbx_strand_id
1 'polypeptide(L)' 'MDDVAYDIIAMYKTASREEIVNAVMKKYGDRPDVTRDDVLLCIDDVESLEKNGKLFTEDS' A
#
# COMPACT_ATOMS: atom_id res chain seq x y z
N MET A 1 2.07 8.34 -9.15
CA MET A 1 3.06 7.56 -8.39
C MET A 1 3.03 8.10 -6.98
N ASP A 2 2.08 7.60 -6.19
CA ASP A 2 1.78 8.08 -4.84
C ASP A 2 2.77 7.45 -3.85
N ASP A 3 3.51 8.26 -3.08
CA ASP A 3 4.58 7.77 -2.18
C ASP A 3 4.06 6.71 -1.20
N VAL A 4 2.79 6.83 -0.79
CA VAL A 4 2.07 5.89 0.07
C VAL A 4 2.01 4.50 -0.57
N ALA A 5 1.65 4.42 -1.86
CA ALA A 5 1.53 3.15 -2.57
C ALA A 5 2.89 2.44 -2.70
N TYR A 6 3.96 3.20 -2.96
CA TYR A 6 5.31 2.63 -3.01
C TYR A 6 5.77 2.08 -1.66
N ASP A 7 5.52 2.82 -0.58
CA ASP A 7 5.84 2.36 0.77
C ASP A 7 5.05 1.10 1.14
N ILE A 8 3.76 1.05 0.79
CA ILE A 8 2.92 -0.13 1.01
C ILE A 8 3.49 -1.34 0.26
N ILE A 9 3.82 -1.20 -1.03
CA ILE A 9 4.39 -2.29 -1.85
C ILE A 9 5.75 -2.76 -1.29
N ALA A 10 6.59 -1.83 -0.85
CA ALA A 10 7.89 -2.15 -0.28
C ALA A 10 7.74 -2.93 1.05
N MET A 11 6.81 -2.49 1.92
CA MET A 11 6.55 -3.15 3.20
C MET A 11 5.80 -4.47 3.05
N TYR A 12 4.88 -4.58 2.09
CA TYR A 12 4.04 -5.75 1.86
C TYR A 12 4.83 -7.05 1.67
N LYS A 13 6.07 -6.97 1.17
CA LYS A 13 6.97 -8.13 1.05
C LYS A 13 7.55 -8.63 2.38
N THR A 14 7.48 -7.83 3.44
CA THR A 14 8.22 -8.04 4.70
C THR A 14 7.39 -7.87 5.96
N ALA A 15 6.21 -7.27 5.85
CA ALA A 15 5.35 -6.90 6.96
C ALA A 15 3.91 -7.36 6.70
N SER A 16 3.17 -7.61 7.77
CA SER A 16 1.76 -7.95 7.72
C SER A 16 0.88 -6.72 7.44
N ARG A 17 -0.35 -6.97 6.96
CA ARG A 17 -1.36 -5.93 6.69
C ARG A 17 -1.53 -4.92 7.83
N GLU A 18 -1.60 -5.39 9.07
CA GLU A 18 -1.75 -4.51 10.24
C GLU A 18 -0.50 -3.67 10.52
N GLU A 19 0.70 -4.23 10.31
CA GLU A 19 1.96 -3.49 10.46
C GLU A 19 2.11 -2.41 9.40
N ILE A 20 1.76 -2.71 8.15
CA ILE A 20 1.74 -1.76 7.03
C ILE A 20 0.81 -0.60 7.38
N VAL A 21 -0.43 -0.88 7.79
CA VAL A 21 -1.40 0.16 8.15
C VAL A 21 -0.85 1.04 9.27
N ASN A 22 -0.30 0.46 10.33
CA ASN A 22 0.27 1.25 11.42
C ASN A 22 1.48 2.09 10.98
N ALA A 23 2.37 1.55 10.15
CA ALA A 23 3.54 2.26 9.64
C ALA A 23 3.15 3.41 8.72
N VAL A 24 2.22 3.18 7.78
CA VAL A 24 1.71 4.20 6.86
C VAL A 24 0.97 5.29 7.63
N MET A 25 0.05 4.93 8.54
CA MET A 25 -0.68 5.92 9.34
C MET A 25 0.24 6.70 10.28
N LYS A 26 1.35 6.12 10.72
CA LYS A 26 2.35 6.85 11.51
C LYS A 26 3.16 7.85 10.68
N LYS A 27 3.41 7.55 9.39
CA LYS A 27 4.20 8.40 8.48
C LYS A 27 3.36 9.45 7.75
N TYR A 28 2.13 9.09 7.42
CA TYR A 28 1.23 9.87 6.57
C TYR A 28 -0.09 10.23 7.24
N GLY A 29 -0.40 9.76 8.46
CA GLY A 29 -1.68 10.04 9.12
C GLY A 29 -1.91 11.49 9.53
N ASP A 30 -0.89 12.34 9.44
CA ASP A 30 -1.04 13.81 9.56
C ASP A 30 -1.69 14.42 8.29
N ARG A 31 -1.76 13.66 7.20
CA ARG A 31 -2.39 14.07 5.95
C ARG A 31 -3.89 13.81 6.00
N PRO A 32 -4.74 14.82 5.73
CA PRO A 32 -6.18 14.64 5.71
C PRO A 32 -6.65 13.76 4.53
N ASP A 33 -5.81 13.61 3.51
CA ASP A 33 -6.00 12.77 2.33
C ASP A 33 -5.57 11.30 2.53
N VAL A 34 -5.04 10.94 3.70
CA VAL A 34 -4.62 9.57 3.99
C VAL A 34 -5.43 9.03 5.16
N THR A 35 -6.45 8.22 4.85
CA THR A 35 -7.25 7.54 5.86
C THR A 35 -6.89 6.05 5.97
N ARG A 36 -7.31 5.43 7.08
CA ARG A 36 -7.07 3.99 7.29
C ARG A 36 -7.70 3.16 6.17
N ASP A 37 -8.88 3.58 5.71
CA ASP A 37 -9.61 2.91 4.63
C ASP A 37 -8.85 3.02 3.30
N ASP A 38 -8.27 4.18 2.98
CA ASP A 38 -7.44 4.36 1.76
C ASP A 38 -6.21 3.44 1.78
N VAL A 39 -5.56 3.32 2.94
CA VAL A 39 -4.40 2.42 3.11
C VAL A 39 -4.83 0.95 2.94
N LEU A 40 -5.96 0.56 3.52
CA LEU A 40 -6.48 -0.81 3.38
C LEU A 40 -6.86 -1.13 1.93
N LEU A 41 -7.46 -0.19 1.21
CA LEU A 41 -7.77 -0.31 -0.21
C LEU A 41 -6.49 -0.47 -1.04
N CYS A 42 -5.47 0.34 -0.79
CA CYS A 42 -4.17 0.18 -1.46
C CYS A 42 -3.54 -1.19 -1.20
N ILE A 43 -3.65 -1.73 0.02
CA ILE A 43 -3.14 -3.07 0.32
C ILE A 43 -3.92 -4.13 -0.48
N ASP A 44 -5.25 -4.05 -0.55
CA ASP A 44 -6.06 -5.00 -1.33
C ASP A 44 -5.73 -4.94 -2.83
N ASP A 45 -5.48 -3.74 -3.36
CA ASP A 45 -5.04 -3.56 -4.74
C ASP A 45 -3.67 -4.22 -4.98
N VAL A 46 -2.72 -4.04 -4.04
CA VAL A 46 -1.41 -4.68 -4.08
C VAL A 46 -1.52 -6.21 -3.99
N GLU A 47 -2.34 -6.75 -3.09
CA GLU A 47 -2.62 -8.19 -2.98
C GLU A 47 -3.21 -8.74 -4.29
N SER A 48 -4.16 -8.01 -4.88
CA SER A 48 -4.80 -8.37 -6.13
C SER A 48 -3.84 -8.34 -7.31
N LEU A 49 -2.98 -7.33 -7.38
CA LEU A 49 -1.96 -7.18 -8.40
C LEU A 49 -0.86 -8.24 -8.28
N GLU A 50 -0.42 -8.58 -7.06
CA GLU A 50 0.53 -9.66 -6.79
C GLU A 50 -0.05 -11.00 -7.25
N LYS A 51 -1.29 -11.31 -6.83
CA LYS A 51 -1.99 -12.54 -7.18
C LYS A 51 -2.20 -12.70 -8.68
N ASN A 52 -2.43 -11.60 -9.39
CA ASN A 52 -2.57 -11.59 -10.84
C ASN A 52 -1.23 -11.57 -11.58
N GLY A 53 -0.09 -11.51 -10.88
CA GLY A 53 1.25 -11.37 -11.47
C GLY A 53 1.46 -10.05 -12.22
N LYS A 54 0.59 -9.06 -11.98
CA LYS A 54 0.55 -7.76 -12.66
C LYS A 54 1.15 -6.62 -11.85
N LEU A 55 1.57 -6.85 -10.61
CA LEU A 55 2.19 -5.84 -9.74
C LEU A 55 3.43 -5.15 -10.38
N PHE A 56 4.02 -5.75 -11.42
CA PHE A 56 5.17 -5.22 -12.16
C PHE A 56 4.96 -5.18 -13.68
N THR A 57 3.74 -5.35 -14.18
CA THR A 57 3.52 -5.16 -15.62
C THR A 57 3.49 -3.67 -15.89
N GLU A 58 4.57 -3.14 -16.47
CA GLU A 58 4.59 -1.81 -17.10
C GLU A 58 3.34 -1.68 -17.98
N ASP A 59 2.40 -0.82 -17.61
CA ASP A 59 1.35 -0.39 -18.52
C ASP A 59 2.05 0.28 -19.72
N SER A 60 1.98 -0.40 -20.87
CA SER A 60 2.47 0.09 -22.17
C SER A 60 1.46 1.04 -22.81
#